data_AF-A0A8F2ZY27-F1
#
_entry.id   AF-A0A8F2ZY27-F1
#
_cell.length_a   1.000
_cell.length_b   1.000
_cell.length_c   1.000
_cell.angle_alpha   90.00
_cell.angle_beta   90.00
_cell.angle_gamma   90.00
#
_symmetry.space_group_name_H-M   'P 1'
#
loop_
_entity.id
_entity.type
_entity.pdbx_description
1 polymer ?
#
loop_
_entity_poly.entity_id
_entity_poly.type
_entity_poly.pdbx_seq_one_letter_code
_entity_poly.pdbx_strand_id
1 'polypeptide(L)'
;MAILNQEPGKIENVFSDISTSIERSISDFDRSHSGSLSKKQASEALSKIYCVMSPVEEVCKKYITFIDILSNGTEEDISSLDIQHDDVDMLNDQISKLDYGIAKLLYTFFIAENSDAWKPHMSTLTTMKNHSINTFIEYKRLTMGLVTLAMQHIPLSYAEPEEFTEEELASFKKSVEDSHKRFGMEAPKWKTA
;
A
#
# COMPACT_ATOMS: atom_id res chain seq x y z
N MET A 1 -2.60 -19.19 -0.17
CA MET A 1 -2.41 -17.82 -0.70
C MET A 1 -0.93 -17.56 -0.93
N ALA A 2 -0.46 -17.68 -2.17
CA ALA A 2 0.96 -17.51 -2.51
C ALA A 2 1.44 -16.05 -2.38
N ILE A 3 0.52 -15.10 -2.63
CA ILE A 3 0.80 -13.65 -2.61
C ILE A 3 0.89 -13.10 -1.18
N LEU A 4 -0.01 -13.53 -0.27
CA LEU A 4 -0.04 -13.06 1.12
C LEU A 4 1.10 -13.56 2.02
N ASN A 5 1.74 -14.69 1.68
CA ASN A 5 2.83 -15.25 2.49
C ASN A 5 4.15 -14.48 2.36
N GLN A 6 4.14 -13.33 1.69
CA GLN A 6 5.34 -12.55 1.40
C GLN A 6 5.48 -11.33 2.30
N GLU A 7 4.70 -11.13 3.37
CA GLU A 7 4.93 -9.98 4.24
C GLU A 7 6.26 -10.11 5.02
N PRO A 8 7.13 -9.09 5.00
CA PRO A 8 8.33 -9.04 5.84
C PRO A 8 7.92 -8.71 7.28
N GLY A 9 7.28 -9.65 7.98
CA GLY A 9 6.70 -9.42 9.31
C GLY A 9 5.65 -8.30 9.33
N LYS A 10 5.24 -7.86 10.53
CA LYS A 10 4.33 -6.71 10.67
C LYS A 10 5.04 -5.45 10.19
N ILE A 11 4.52 -4.81 9.14
CA ILE A 11 5.09 -3.62 8.51
C ILE A 11 5.39 -2.51 9.54
N GLU A 12 4.56 -2.34 10.57
CA GLU A 12 4.81 -1.33 11.61
C GLU A 12 6.11 -1.61 12.40
N ASN A 13 6.44 -2.89 12.63
CA ASN A 13 7.68 -3.28 13.30
C ASN A 13 8.90 -2.93 12.46
N VAL A 14 8.84 -3.17 11.15
CA VAL A 14 9.93 -2.84 10.21
C VAL A 14 10.24 -1.33 10.25
N PHE A 15 9.21 -0.49 10.20
CA PHE A 15 9.39 0.97 10.33
C PHE A 15 9.90 1.36 11.72
N SER A 16 9.39 0.73 12.79
CA SER A 16 9.85 0.99 14.16
C SER A 16 11.33 0.63 14.35
N ASP A 17 11.79 -0.49 13.79
CA ASP A 17 13.18 -0.95 13.91
C ASP A 17 14.16 0.01 13.22
N ILE A 18 13.74 0.60 12.09
CA ILE A 18 14.52 1.63 11.40
C ILE A 18 14.48 2.93 12.21
N SER A 19 13.29 3.40 12.61
CA SER A 19 13.16 4.64 13.37
C SER A 19 13.98 4.59 14.65
N THR A 20 13.91 3.50 15.42
CA THR A 20 14.69 3.32 16.65
C THR A 20 16.19 3.14 16.42
N SER A 21 16.62 2.75 15.23
CA SER A 21 18.05 2.72 14.87
C SER A 21 18.62 4.12 14.59
N ILE A 22 17.75 5.09 14.28
CA ILE A 22 18.11 6.48 13.95
C ILE A 22 17.86 7.40 15.15
N GLU A 23 16.72 7.20 15.83
CA GLU A 23 16.32 7.88 17.05
C GLU A 23 17.15 7.37 18.23
N ARG A 24 17.68 8.27 19.04
CA ARG A 24 18.34 7.87 20.29
C ARG A 24 17.27 7.62 21.34
N SER A 25 17.37 6.50 22.07
CA SER A 25 16.59 6.34 23.28
C SER A 25 17.02 7.40 24.31
N ILE A 26 16.07 7.92 25.09
CA ILE A 26 16.35 8.85 26.19
C ILE A 26 17.40 8.27 27.16
N SER A 27 17.38 6.95 27.38
CA SER A 27 18.38 6.24 28.18
C SER A 27 19.80 6.24 27.60
N ASP A 28 19.94 6.28 26.27
CA ASP A 28 21.24 6.38 25.60
C ASP A 28 21.79 7.80 25.61
N PHE A 29 20.92 8.80 25.78
CA PHE A 29 21.31 10.18 26.01
C PHE A 29 21.95 10.34 27.41
N ASP A 30 21.30 9.78 28.43
CA ASP A 30 21.78 9.83 29.81
C ASP A 30 23.08 9.06 30.04
N ARG A 31 23.33 7.96 29.31
CA ARG A 31 24.55 7.15 29.51
C ARG A 31 25.78 7.68 28.78
N SER A 32 25.63 8.36 27.65
CA SER A 32 26.80 8.76 26.85
C SER A 32 27.35 10.15 27.21
N HIS A 33 26.54 11.04 27.79
CA HIS A 33 26.85 12.45 28.09
C HIS A 33 27.46 13.24 26.90
N SER A 34 27.50 12.64 25.72
CA SER A 34 28.06 13.17 24.50
C SER A 34 26.91 13.58 23.58
N GLY A 35 26.87 14.86 23.22
CA GLY A 35 26.01 15.37 22.15
C GLY A 35 26.40 14.87 20.75
N SER A 36 27.19 13.78 20.64
CA SER A 36 27.75 13.25 19.40
C SER A 36 27.63 11.74 19.32
N LEU A 37 27.40 11.24 18.10
CA LEU A 37 27.45 9.82 17.75
C LEU A 37 28.88 9.44 17.35
N SER A 38 29.33 8.26 17.78
CA SER A 38 30.57 7.68 17.25
C SER A 38 30.37 7.14 15.84
N LYS A 39 31.46 7.08 15.06
CA LYS A 39 31.46 6.45 13.72
C LYS A 39 30.97 5.00 13.78
N LYS A 40 31.35 4.26 14.83
CA LYS A 40 30.91 2.88 15.06
C LYS A 40 29.38 2.79 15.20
N GLN A 41 28.77 3.67 16.01
CA GLN A 41 27.31 3.70 16.17
C GLN A 41 26.59 4.05 14.86
N ALA A 42 27.10 5.02 14.09
CA ALA A 42 26.52 5.37 12.79
C ALA A 42 26.62 4.20 11.78
N SER A 43 27.73 3.47 11.76
CA SER A 43 27.89 2.27 10.94
C SER A 43 27.02 1.09 11.39
N GLU A 44 26.83 0.91 12.69
CA GLU A 44 25.92 -0.11 13.24
C GLU A 44 24.46 0.18 12.87
N ALA A 45 24.03 1.44 12.95
CA ALA A 45 22.70 1.87 12.51
C ALA A 45 22.49 1.58 11.01
N LEU A 46 23.46 1.92 10.16
CA LEU A 46 23.44 1.61 8.73
C LEU A 46 23.27 0.10 8.51
N SER A 47 24.11 -0.72 9.17
CA SER A 47 24.04 -2.18 9.05
C SER A 47 22.68 -2.75 9.46
N LYS A 48 22.09 -2.25 10.55
CA LYS A 48 20.76 -2.68 11.00
C LYS A 48 19.70 -2.35 9.97
N ILE A 49 19.72 -1.15 9.40
CA ILE A 49 18.77 -0.76 8.35
C ILE A 49 18.89 -1.68 7.14
N TYR A 50 20.10 -1.99 6.68
CA TYR A 50 20.29 -2.95 5.58
C TYR A 50 19.73 -4.34 5.91
N CYS A 51 19.95 -4.84 7.12
CA CYS A 51 19.38 -6.12 7.56
C CYS A 51 17.84 -6.11 7.56
N VAL A 52 17.23 -5.00 7.97
CA VAL A 52 15.77 -4.82 7.98
C VAL A 52 15.20 -4.64 6.57
N MET A 53 15.95 -4.00 5.66
CA MET A 53 15.55 -3.78 4.26
C MET A 53 15.68 -5.01 3.37
N SER A 54 16.65 -5.89 3.63
CA SER A 54 16.86 -7.08 2.79
C SER A 54 15.60 -7.95 2.63
N PRO A 55 14.82 -8.28 3.67
CA PRO A 55 13.55 -8.96 3.51
C PRO A 55 12.55 -8.20 2.64
N VAL A 56 12.44 -6.87 2.80
CA VAL A 56 11.52 -6.05 1.99
C VAL A 56 11.89 -6.11 0.51
N GLU A 57 13.18 -6.07 0.18
CA GLU A 57 13.66 -6.19 -1.20
C GLU A 57 13.36 -7.56 -1.82
N GLU A 58 13.48 -8.64 -1.04
CA GLU A 58 13.09 -9.98 -1.51
C GLU A 58 11.59 -10.07 -1.81
N VAL A 59 10.77 -9.35 -1.06
CA VAL A 59 9.33 -9.27 -1.30
C VAL A 59 9.04 -8.47 -2.56
N CYS A 60 9.71 -7.34 -2.77
CA CYS A 60 9.63 -6.59 -4.01
C CYS A 60 9.95 -7.46 -5.23
N LYS A 61 11.01 -8.29 -5.17
CA LYS A 61 11.35 -9.22 -6.26
C LYS A 61 10.23 -10.21 -6.56
N LYS A 62 9.58 -10.75 -5.52
CA LYS A 62 8.44 -11.66 -5.70
C LYS A 62 7.22 -10.95 -6.26
N TYR A 63 6.95 -9.73 -5.81
CA TYR A 63 5.84 -8.92 -6.32
C TYR A 63 6.03 -8.59 -7.80
N ILE A 64 7.27 -8.33 -8.25
CA ILE A 64 7.59 -8.19 -9.67
C ILE A 64 7.22 -9.46 -10.44
N THR A 65 7.58 -10.65 -9.93
CA THR A 65 7.20 -11.93 -10.56
C THR A 65 5.68 -12.11 -10.63
N PHE A 66 4.95 -11.79 -9.56
CA PHE A 66 3.49 -11.88 -9.57
C PHE A 66 2.84 -10.89 -10.54
N ILE A 67 3.34 -9.65 -10.61
CA ILE A 67 2.89 -8.66 -11.60
C ILE A 67 3.12 -9.18 -13.02
N ASP A 68 4.28 -9.80 -13.29
CA ASP A 68 4.59 -10.36 -14.61
C ASP A 68 3.63 -11.51 -14.97
N ILE A 69 3.36 -12.43 -14.03
CA ILE A 69 2.37 -13.50 -14.23
C ILE A 69 0.98 -12.91 -14.51
N LEU A 70 0.54 -11.91 -13.74
CA LEU A 70 -0.77 -11.29 -13.94
C LEU A 70 -0.88 -10.48 -15.23
N SER A 71 0.23 -9.91 -15.71
CA SER A 71 0.22 -9.10 -16.94
C SER A 71 0.36 -9.94 -18.20
N ASN A 72 1.15 -11.02 -18.13
CA ASN A 72 1.66 -11.72 -19.32
C ASN A 72 1.53 -13.26 -19.24
N GLY A 73 1.10 -13.82 -18.12
CA GLY A 73 1.01 -15.27 -17.90
C GLY A 73 -0.15 -15.93 -18.64
N THR A 74 -0.16 -17.26 -18.68
CA THR A 74 -1.31 -18.00 -19.22
C THR A 74 -2.49 -17.99 -18.22
N GLU A 75 -3.67 -18.36 -18.69
CA GLU A 75 -4.85 -18.49 -17.83
C GLU A 75 -4.64 -19.55 -16.74
N GLU A 76 -3.86 -20.61 -17.00
CA GLU A 76 -3.45 -21.57 -15.96
C GLU A 76 -2.51 -20.95 -14.93
N ASP A 77 -1.52 -20.17 -15.37
CA ASP A 77 -0.57 -19.50 -14.47
C ASP A 77 -1.31 -18.52 -13.54
N ILE A 78 -2.22 -17.72 -14.08
CA ILE A 78 -3.03 -16.76 -13.32
C ILE A 78 -3.96 -17.50 -12.35
N SER A 79 -4.65 -18.55 -12.81
CA SER A 79 -5.53 -19.35 -11.96
C SER A 79 -4.79 -20.02 -10.81
N SER A 80 -3.51 -20.38 -11.01
CA SER A 80 -2.66 -20.98 -9.98
C SER A 80 -2.33 -20.03 -8.82
N LEU A 81 -2.47 -18.71 -9.02
CA LEU A 81 -2.28 -17.72 -7.96
C LEU A 81 -3.42 -17.70 -6.94
N ASP A 82 -4.60 -18.26 -7.29
CA ASP A 82 -5.77 -18.41 -6.43
C ASP A 82 -6.13 -17.10 -5.70
N ILE A 83 -6.27 -16.02 -6.49
CA ILE A 83 -6.51 -14.67 -5.97
C ILE A 83 -7.98 -14.54 -5.52
N GLN A 84 -8.18 -14.19 -4.27
CA GLN A 84 -9.48 -13.93 -3.65
C GLN A 84 -9.66 -12.42 -3.38
N HIS A 85 -10.91 -12.01 -3.12
CA HIS A 85 -11.21 -10.62 -2.80
C HIS A 85 -10.52 -10.14 -1.50
N ASP A 86 -10.49 -11.01 -0.49
CA ASP A 86 -9.80 -10.75 0.78
C ASP A 86 -8.30 -10.46 0.59
N ASP A 87 -7.65 -11.04 -0.43
CA ASP A 87 -6.23 -10.73 -0.73
C ASP A 87 -6.06 -9.27 -1.15
N VAL A 88 -6.98 -8.75 -1.96
CA VAL A 88 -6.95 -7.38 -2.44
C VAL A 88 -7.19 -6.39 -1.30
N ASP A 89 -8.13 -6.70 -0.40
CA ASP A 89 -8.38 -5.88 0.79
C ASP A 89 -7.16 -5.82 1.70
N MET A 90 -6.47 -6.94 1.89
CA MET A 90 -5.22 -6.99 2.66
C MET A 90 -4.10 -6.17 2.00
N LEU A 91 -3.93 -6.28 0.68
CA LEU A 91 -2.95 -5.48 -0.06
C LEU A 91 -3.27 -3.97 0.01
N ASN A 92 -4.55 -3.59 0.02
CA ASN A 92 -4.99 -2.20 0.23
C ASN A 92 -4.69 -1.68 1.64
N ASP A 93 -4.93 -2.49 2.69
CA ASP A 93 -4.53 -2.16 4.06
C ASP A 93 -3.00 -2.00 4.17
N GLN A 94 -2.26 -2.89 3.53
CA GLN A 94 -0.81 -2.82 3.44
C GLN A 94 -0.31 -1.52 2.77
N ILE A 95 -0.95 -1.05 1.69
CA ILE A 95 -0.63 0.24 1.06
C ILE A 95 -0.78 1.39 2.06
N SER A 96 -1.86 1.38 2.84
CA SER A 96 -2.14 2.40 3.86
C SER A 96 -1.08 2.40 4.97
N LYS A 97 -0.65 1.22 5.43
CA LYS A 97 0.44 1.06 6.41
C LYS A 97 1.77 1.55 5.86
N LEU A 98 2.07 1.25 4.59
CA LEU A 98 3.28 1.73 3.93
C LEU A 98 3.29 3.26 3.82
N ASP A 99 2.17 3.88 3.47
CA ASP A 99 2.06 5.34 3.41
C ASP A 99 2.33 6.01 4.75
N TYR A 100 1.69 5.52 5.81
CA TYR A 100 1.93 6.02 7.16
C TYR A 100 3.39 5.82 7.59
N GLY A 101 3.94 4.63 7.35
CA GLY A 101 5.32 4.30 7.70
C GLY A 101 6.36 5.14 6.97
N ILE A 102 6.19 5.38 5.66
CA ILE A 102 7.07 6.25 4.87
C ILE A 102 7.04 7.68 5.43
N ALA A 103 5.85 8.21 5.74
CA ALA A 103 5.73 9.55 6.32
C ALA A 103 6.43 9.65 7.69
N LYS A 104 6.26 8.65 8.55
CA LYS A 104 6.96 8.56 9.84
C LYS A 104 8.48 8.47 9.67
N LEU A 105 8.94 7.71 8.68
CA LEU A 105 10.37 7.55 8.43
C LEU A 105 10.99 8.84 7.88
N LEU A 106 10.30 9.54 6.98
CA LEU A 106 10.71 10.88 6.52
C LEU A 106 10.83 11.86 7.69
N TYR A 107 9.88 11.84 8.62
CA TYR A 107 9.95 12.65 9.84
C TYR A 107 11.16 12.25 10.71
N THR A 108 11.40 10.95 10.89
CA THR A 108 12.55 10.44 11.66
C THR A 108 13.88 10.97 11.08
N PHE A 109 14.06 10.85 9.76
CA PHE A 109 15.24 11.39 9.09
C PHE A 109 15.32 12.91 9.18
N PHE A 110 14.21 13.64 9.05
CA PHE A 110 14.20 15.09 9.21
C PHE A 110 14.71 15.50 10.60
N ILE A 111 14.26 14.83 11.67
CA ILE A 111 14.75 15.10 13.02
C ILE A 111 16.24 14.78 13.15
N ALA A 112 16.69 13.66 12.57
CA ALA A 112 18.10 13.27 12.58
C ALA A 112 19.00 14.27 11.82
N GLU A 113 18.56 14.76 10.66
CA GLU A 113 19.29 15.74 9.85
C GLU A 113 19.49 17.07 10.58
N ASN A 114 18.60 17.42 11.50
CA ASN A 114 18.69 18.63 12.32
C ASN A 114 19.40 18.41 13.67
N SER A 115 19.86 17.19 13.96
CA SER A 115 20.55 16.85 15.21
C SER A 115 22.05 17.10 15.11
N ASP A 116 22.61 17.81 16.11
CA ASP A 116 24.06 18.00 16.24
C ASP A 116 24.85 16.70 16.27
N ALA A 117 24.22 15.63 16.77
CA ALA A 117 24.87 14.33 16.91
C ALA A 117 25.13 13.64 15.57
N TRP A 118 24.27 13.88 14.57
CA TRP A 118 24.36 13.30 13.23
C TRP A 118 25.16 14.16 12.25
N LYS A 119 25.39 15.46 12.54
CA LYS A 119 26.17 16.37 11.67
C LYS A 119 27.50 15.78 11.16
N PRO A 120 28.32 15.09 11.97
CA PRO A 120 29.57 14.50 11.49
C PRO A 120 29.39 13.29 10.55
N HIS A 121 28.18 12.70 10.52
CA HIS A 121 27.86 11.45 9.81
C HIS A 121 26.74 11.65 8.77
N MET A 122 26.52 12.88 8.31
CA MET A 122 25.44 13.21 7.36
C MET A 122 25.48 12.37 6.08
N SER A 123 26.68 12.05 5.57
CA SER A 123 26.79 11.17 4.40
C SER A 123 26.18 9.79 4.66
N THR A 124 26.45 9.19 5.82
CA THR A 124 25.86 7.90 6.21
C THR A 124 24.35 8.02 6.41
N LEU A 125 23.89 9.10 7.05
CA LEU A 125 22.47 9.37 7.24
C LEU A 125 21.71 9.50 5.91
N THR A 126 22.27 10.23 4.95
CA THR A 126 21.72 10.37 3.59
C THR A 126 21.67 9.02 2.86
N THR A 127 22.69 8.18 3.01
CA THR A 127 22.67 6.82 2.45
C THR A 127 21.54 5.98 3.06
N MET A 128 21.38 6.00 4.38
CA MET A 128 20.29 5.30 5.07
C MET A 128 18.92 5.79 4.58
N LYS A 129 18.74 7.10 4.47
CA LYS A 129 17.50 7.74 4.01
C LYS A 129 17.16 7.32 2.60
N ASN A 130 18.09 7.48 1.67
CA ASN A 130 17.84 7.18 0.26
C ASN A 130 17.54 5.70 0.05
N HIS A 131 18.30 4.82 0.71
CA HIS A 131 18.07 3.38 0.59
C HIS A 131 16.69 2.98 1.14
N SER A 132 16.41 3.30 2.40
CA SER A 132 15.16 2.89 3.05
C SER A 132 13.91 3.49 2.40
N ILE A 133 13.91 4.81 2.12
CA ILE A 133 12.75 5.48 1.52
C ILE A 133 12.49 4.95 0.10
N ASN A 134 13.51 4.79 -0.73
CA ASN A 134 13.31 4.29 -2.09
C ASN A 134 12.83 2.83 -2.09
N THR A 135 13.35 1.98 -1.20
CA THR A 135 12.90 0.59 -1.07
C THR A 135 11.43 0.50 -0.67
N PHE A 136 10.96 1.33 0.27
CA PHE A 136 9.54 1.33 0.65
C PHE A 136 8.62 1.98 -0.38
N ILE A 137 9.07 3.02 -1.08
CA ILE A 137 8.32 3.60 -2.21
C ILE A 137 8.13 2.56 -3.30
N GLU A 138 9.19 1.82 -3.63
CA GLU A 138 9.11 0.73 -4.61
C GLU A 138 8.18 -0.38 -4.13
N TYR A 139 8.27 -0.76 -2.85
CA TYR A 139 7.38 -1.76 -2.27
C TYR A 139 5.91 -1.33 -2.37
N LYS A 140 5.59 -0.08 -2.03
CA LYS A 140 4.25 0.48 -2.20
C LYS A 140 3.81 0.44 -3.67
N ARG A 141 4.67 0.89 -4.59
CA ARG A 141 4.37 0.92 -6.03
C ARG A 141 4.01 -0.46 -6.56
N LEU A 142 4.79 -1.48 -6.18
CA LEU A 142 4.54 -2.86 -6.57
C LEU A 142 3.25 -3.41 -5.94
N THR A 143 2.99 -3.09 -4.66
CA THR A 143 1.75 -3.49 -3.98
C THR A 143 0.52 -2.89 -4.69
N MET A 144 0.56 -1.61 -5.07
CA MET A 144 -0.51 -0.96 -5.85
C MET A 144 -0.69 -1.59 -7.24
N GLY A 145 0.42 -1.96 -7.90
CA GLY A 145 0.39 -2.67 -9.17
C GLY A 145 -0.32 -4.03 -9.04
N LEU A 146 0.01 -4.79 -7.99
CA LEU A 146 -0.65 -6.05 -7.69
C LEU A 146 -2.14 -5.90 -7.42
N VAL A 147 -2.56 -4.94 -6.59
CA VAL A 147 -3.99 -4.65 -6.35
C VAL A 147 -4.72 -4.40 -7.66
N THR A 148 -4.15 -3.53 -8.50
CA THR A 148 -4.78 -3.10 -9.75
C THR A 148 -4.98 -4.27 -10.70
N LEU A 149 -3.99 -5.15 -10.83
CA LEU A 149 -4.05 -6.33 -11.71
C LEU A 149 -4.93 -7.43 -11.10
N ALA A 150 -4.77 -7.73 -9.82
CA ALA A 150 -5.56 -8.72 -9.10
C ALA A 150 -7.07 -8.45 -9.20
N MET A 151 -7.48 -7.18 -9.06
CA MET A 151 -8.89 -6.77 -9.22
C MET A 151 -9.47 -7.07 -10.62
N GLN A 152 -8.65 -7.13 -11.67
CA GLN A 152 -9.12 -7.45 -13.02
C GLN A 152 -9.45 -8.94 -13.18
N HIS A 153 -8.87 -9.79 -12.34
CA HIS A 153 -9.04 -11.24 -12.40
C HIS A 153 -10.03 -11.77 -11.35
N ILE A 154 -10.50 -10.93 -10.43
CA ILE A 154 -11.58 -11.29 -9.51
C ILE A 154 -12.91 -11.18 -10.26
N PRO A 155 -13.74 -12.24 -10.29
CA PRO A 155 -15.07 -12.17 -10.89
C PRO A 155 -15.87 -11.05 -10.23
N LEU A 156 -16.30 -10.06 -11.01
CA LEU A 156 -17.21 -9.04 -10.53
C LEU A 156 -18.55 -9.72 -10.23
N SER A 157 -18.82 -9.94 -8.93
CA SER A 157 -20.17 -10.25 -8.48
C SER A 157 -20.99 -8.96 -8.59
N TYR A 158 -21.58 -8.77 -9.75
CA TYR A 158 -22.74 -7.90 -9.83
C TYR A 158 -23.82 -8.59 -8.99
N ALA A 159 -24.33 -7.90 -7.97
CA ALA A 159 -25.66 -8.24 -7.49
C ALA A 159 -26.55 -8.32 -8.74
N GLU A 160 -27.33 -9.39 -8.89
CA GLU A 160 -28.34 -9.40 -9.95
C GLU A 160 -29.04 -8.05 -9.92
N PRO A 161 -29.21 -7.37 -11.08
CA PRO A 161 -29.88 -6.09 -11.09
C PRO A 161 -31.17 -6.27 -10.33
N GLU A 162 -31.31 -5.65 -9.16
CA GLU A 162 -32.52 -5.75 -8.36
C GLU A 162 -33.64 -5.36 -9.32
N GLU A 163 -34.47 -6.35 -9.68
CA GLU A 163 -35.63 -6.09 -10.52
C GLU A 163 -36.42 -5.01 -9.78
N PHE A 164 -36.64 -3.87 -10.43
CA PHE A 164 -37.41 -2.78 -9.84
C PHE A 164 -38.66 -3.38 -9.22
N THR A 165 -38.87 -3.11 -7.93
CA THR A 165 -40.12 -3.50 -7.29
C THR A 165 -41.28 -2.90 -8.08
N GLU A 166 -42.47 -3.52 -8.03
CA GLU A 166 -43.64 -3.01 -8.77
C GLU A 166 -43.93 -1.52 -8.44
N GLU A 167 -43.66 -1.09 -7.21
CA GLU A 167 -43.79 0.29 -6.75
C GLU A 167 -42.76 1.23 -7.37
N GLU A 168 -41.50 0.82 -7.49
CA GLU A 168 -40.44 1.60 -8.14
C GLU A 168 -40.66 1.69 -9.65
N LEU A 169 -41.07 0.58 -10.28
CA LEU A 169 -41.41 0.55 -11.70
C LEU A 169 -42.60 1.48 -11.99
N ALA A 170 -43.64 1.46 -11.14
CA ALA A 170 -44.79 2.35 -11.27
C ALA A 170 -44.39 3.83 -11.08
N SER A 171 -43.52 4.11 -10.10
CA SER A 171 -43.00 5.45 -9.82
C SER A 171 -42.16 5.99 -10.99
N PHE A 172 -41.33 5.14 -11.57
CA PHE A 172 -40.53 5.46 -12.75
C PHE A 172 -41.42 5.74 -13.98
N LYS A 173 -42.39 4.86 -14.28
CA LYS A 173 -43.33 5.07 -15.39
C LYS A 173 -44.09 6.39 -15.26
N LYS A 174 -44.58 6.69 -14.06
CA LYS A 174 -45.28 7.93 -13.75
C LYS A 174 -44.39 9.16 -13.94
N SER A 175 -43.13 9.10 -13.48
CA SER A 175 -42.16 10.19 -13.67
C SER A 175 -41.92 10.50 -15.15
N VAL A 176 -41.79 9.46 -15.97
CA VAL A 176 -41.60 9.61 -17.43
C VAL A 176 -42.85 10.18 -18.09
N GLU A 177 -44.04 9.71 -17.72
CA GLU A 177 -45.32 10.22 -18.22
C GLU A 177 -45.55 11.70 -17.84
N ASP A 178 -45.26 12.08 -16.60
CA ASP A 178 -45.34 13.46 -16.13
C ASP A 178 -44.35 14.36 -16.88
N SER A 179 -43.17 13.85 -17.20
CA SER A 179 -42.18 14.55 -18.04
C SER A 179 -42.71 14.79 -19.45
N HIS A 180 -43.22 13.75 -20.12
CA HIS A 180 -43.80 13.86 -21.47
C HIS A 180 -44.96 14.87 -21.50
N LYS A 181 -45.82 14.84 -20.48
CA LYS A 181 -46.91 15.81 -20.33
C LYS A 181 -46.40 17.25 -20.17
N ARG A 182 -45.34 17.46 -19.39
CA ARG A 182 -44.72 18.80 -19.22
C ARG A 182 -44.12 19.32 -20.51
N PHE A 183 -43.57 18.46 -21.34
CA PHE A 183 -42.94 18.83 -22.62
C PHE A 183 -43.88 18.76 -23.83
N GLY A 184 -45.17 18.48 -23.64
CA GLY A 184 -46.16 18.38 -24.73
C GLY A 184 -45.89 17.22 -25.69
N MET A 185 -45.20 16.18 -25.22
CA MET A 185 -44.86 14.99 -26.00
C MET A 185 -45.94 13.91 -25.82
N GLU A 186 -46.10 13.04 -26.82
CA GLU A 186 -47.01 11.90 -26.70
C GLU A 186 -46.58 10.95 -25.57
N ALA A 187 -47.55 10.38 -24.86
CA ALA A 187 -47.28 9.47 -23.76
C ALA A 187 -46.53 8.21 -24.25
N PRO A 188 -45.52 7.74 -23.50
CA PRO A 188 -44.78 6.55 -23.88
C PRO A 188 -45.68 5.31 -23.81
N LYS A 189 -45.55 4.41 -24.80
CA LYS A 189 -46.23 3.11 -24.80
C LYS A 189 -45.34 2.07 -24.11
N TRP A 190 -45.72 1.67 -22.92
CA TRP A 190 -45.03 0.60 -22.19
C TRP A 190 -45.43 -0.76 -22.77
N LYS A 191 -44.46 -1.59 -23.14
CA LYS A 191 -44.71 -3.01 -23.43
C LYS A 191 -44.89 -3.73 -22.09
N THR A 192 -46.01 -4.42 -21.90
CA THR A 192 -46.14 -5.42 -20.84
C THR A 192 -45.28 -6.62 -21.23
N ALA A 193 -44.41 -7.05 -20.31
CA ALA A 193 -43.72 -8.33 -20.39
C ALA A 193 -44.73 -9.48 -20.29
#